data_AF-A0A536C5J7-F1
#
_entry.id   AF-A0A536C5J7-F1
#
_cell.length_a   1.000
_cell.length_b   1.000
_cell.length_c   1.000
_cell.angle_alpha   90.00
_cell.angle_beta   90.00
_cell.angle_gamma   90.00
#
_symmetry.space_group_name_H-M   'P 1'
#
loop_
_entity.id
_entity.type
_entity.pdbx_description
1 polymer ?
#
loop_
_entity_poly.entity_id
_entity_poly.type
_entity_poly.pdbx_seq_one_letter_code
_entity_poly.pdbx_strand_id
1 'polypeptide(L)'
;MSALETTNNVQVAAHHWRPRFIANGIDVNDFDETVKNTTDWSDWGPHWKAVGEVHEGLGREAEQRGRTVSATQAYQRAAWCYHLGKFLWFEDARVHAELRDRSVSIYRRALPHLDPPAVRLEIP
;
A
#
# COMPACT_ATOMS: atom_id res chain seq x y z
N MET A 1 -17.43 -14.89 -32.65
CA MET A 1 -16.54 -14.18 -31.71
C MET A 1 -16.21 -15.16 -30.60
N SER A 2 -15.03 -15.79 -30.63
CA SER A 2 -14.59 -16.61 -29.49
C SER A 2 -14.00 -15.64 -28.47
N ALA A 3 -14.85 -15.18 -27.56
CA ALA A 3 -14.44 -14.42 -26.39
C ALA A 3 -13.60 -15.36 -25.53
N LEU A 4 -12.28 -15.32 -25.71
CA LEU A 4 -11.38 -15.45 -24.58
C LEU A 4 -11.97 -14.54 -23.51
N GLU A 5 -12.55 -15.13 -22.46
CA GLU A 5 -12.94 -14.40 -21.25
C GLU A 5 -11.76 -13.49 -20.92
N THR A 6 -11.94 -12.18 -21.14
CA THR A 6 -10.91 -11.19 -20.86
C THR A 6 -10.62 -11.35 -19.38
N THR A 7 -9.51 -12.02 -19.08
CA THR A 7 -9.18 -12.43 -17.74
C THR A 7 -9.13 -11.15 -16.91
N ASN A 8 -10.04 -11.02 -15.94
CA ASN A 8 -10.04 -9.85 -15.08
C ASN A 8 -8.76 -9.91 -14.24
N ASN A 9 -7.73 -9.19 -14.69
CA ASN A 9 -6.41 -9.18 -14.06
C ASN A 9 -6.49 -8.80 -12.59
N VAL A 10 -7.47 -7.96 -12.19
CA VAL A 10 -7.74 -7.63 -10.79
C VAL A 10 -8.17 -8.86 -10.00
N GLN A 11 -9.09 -9.67 -10.52
CA GLN A 11 -9.57 -10.87 -9.84
C GLN A 11 -8.51 -11.96 -9.75
N VAL A 12 -7.71 -12.14 -10.83
CA VAL A 12 -6.58 -13.09 -10.81
C VAL A 12 -5.52 -12.65 -9.81
N ALA A 13 -5.15 -11.37 -9.84
CA ALA A 13 -4.24 -10.76 -8.87
C ALA A 13 -4.74 -10.93 -7.44
N ALA A 14 -6.02 -10.60 -7.20
CA ALA A 14 -6.63 -10.67 -5.90
C ALA A 14 -6.62 -12.11 -5.36
N HIS A 15 -7.04 -13.08 -6.16
CA HIS A 15 -7.07 -14.48 -5.74
C HIS A 15 -5.66 -15.01 -5.40
N HIS A 16 -4.65 -14.69 -6.20
CA HIS A 16 -3.29 -15.18 -5.99
C HIS A 16 -2.57 -14.48 -4.85
N TRP A 17 -2.80 -13.18 -4.65
CA TRP A 17 -1.94 -12.37 -3.77
C TRP A 17 -2.62 -11.92 -2.49
N ARG A 18 -3.93 -12.12 -2.31
CA ARG A 18 -4.61 -11.82 -1.04
C ARG A 18 -3.89 -12.38 0.19
N PRO A 19 -3.46 -13.65 0.23
CA PRO A 19 -2.72 -14.17 1.39
C PRO A 19 -1.40 -13.42 1.63
N ARG A 20 -0.70 -13.02 0.56
CA ARG A 20 0.55 -12.25 0.64
C ARG A 20 0.28 -10.84 1.17
N PHE A 21 -0.75 -10.16 0.69
CA PHE A 21 -1.06 -8.79 1.14
C PHE A 21 -1.37 -8.79 2.63
N ILE A 22 -2.24 -9.70 3.07
CA ILE A 22 -2.64 -9.83 4.48
C ILE A 22 -1.43 -10.22 5.35
N ALA A 23 -0.61 -11.18 4.92
CA ALA A 23 0.59 -11.59 5.68
C ALA A 23 1.65 -10.48 5.80
N ASN A 24 1.72 -9.53 4.86
CA ASN A 24 2.60 -8.36 4.95
C ASN A 24 2.01 -7.23 5.84
N GLY A 25 0.76 -7.35 6.30
CA GLY A 25 0.14 -6.41 7.23
C GLY A 25 -0.91 -5.48 6.62
N ILE A 26 -1.40 -5.76 5.41
CA ILE A 26 -2.61 -5.11 4.88
C ILE A 26 -3.83 -5.62 5.65
N ASP A 27 -4.72 -4.70 6.05
CA ASP A 27 -5.98 -5.07 6.68
C ASP A 27 -6.88 -5.79 5.67
N VAL A 28 -7.57 -6.83 6.12
CA VAL A 28 -8.44 -7.64 5.26
C VAL A 28 -9.59 -6.82 4.66
N ASN A 29 -10.12 -5.85 5.42
CA ASN A 29 -11.20 -4.99 4.96
C ASN A 29 -10.71 -4.02 3.89
N ASP A 30 -9.52 -3.42 4.09
CA ASP A 30 -8.90 -2.55 3.08
C ASP A 30 -8.68 -3.31 1.77
N PHE A 31 -8.20 -4.55 1.84
CA PHE A 31 -8.00 -5.38 0.66
C PHE A 31 -9.32 -5.70 -0.06
N ASP A 32 -10.29 -6.24 0.68
CA ASP A 32 -11.55 -6.69 0.11
C ASP A 32 -12.35 -5.50 -0.47
N GLU A 33 -12.34 -4.34 0.19
CA GLU A 33 -12.96 -3.11 -0.30
C GLU A 33 -12.25 -2.55 -1.53
N THR A 34 -10.91 -2.53 -1.55
CA THR A 34 -10.14 -2.09 -2.72
C THR A 34 -10.41 -2.97 -3.93
N VAL A 35 -10.38 -4.30 -3.77
CA VAL A 35 -10.67 -5.25 -4.85
C VAL A 35 -12.10 -5.10 -5.35
N LYS A 36 -13.08 -4.95 -4.45
CA LYS A 36 -14.49 -4.74 -4.82
C LYS A 36 -14.69 -3.48 -5.68
N ASN A 37 -13.95 -2.41 -5.38
CA ASN A 37 -14.07 -1.13 -6.08
C ASN A 37 -13.16 -1.02 -7.32
N THR A 38 -12.27 -1.98 -7.56
CA THR A 38 -11.33 -1.95 -8.69
C THR A 38 -11.85 -2.85 -9.82
N THR A 39 -12.43 -2.25 -10.86
CA THR A 39 -12.97 -3.01 -12.01
C THR A 39 -11.97 -3.13 -13.17
N ASP A 40 -11.07 -2.17 -13.31
CA ASP A 40 -9.98 -2.17 -14.30
C ASP A 40 -8.62 -2.28 -13.62
N TRP A 41 -7.67 -2.96 -14.26
CA TRP A 41 -6.32 -3.11 -13.72
C TRP A 41 -5.57 -1.76 -13.63
N SER A 42 -5.83 -0.83 -14.53
CA SER A 42 -5.30 0.54 -14.49
C SER A 42 -5.73 1.32 -13.23
N ASP A 43 -6.84 0.96 -12.61
CA ASP A 43 -7.31 1.59 -11.38
C ASP A 43 -6.67 1.02 -10.09
N TRP A 44 -5.97 -0.12 -10.18
CA TRP A 44 -5.36 -0.78 -9.03
C TRP A 44 -4.39 0.12 -8.26
N GLY A 45 -3.40 0.69 -8.96
CA GLY A 45 -2.44 1.62 -8.37
C GLY A 45 -3.10 2.84 -7.73
N PRO A 46 -3.97 3.58 -8.45
CA PRO A 46 -4.75 4.69 -7.91
C PRO A 46 -5.61 4.35 -6.68
N HIS A 47 -6.29 3.20 -6.64
CA HIS A 47 -7.09 2.82 -5.48
C HIS A 47 -6.23 2.49 -4.27
N TRP A 48 -5.14 1.74 -4.43
CA TRP A 48 -4.20 1.50 -3.33
C TRP A 48 -3.50 2.77 -2.85
N LYS A 49 -3.26 3.73 -3.74
CA LYS A 49 -2.81 5.08 -3.35
C LYS A 49 -3.81 5.74 -2.40
N ALA A 50 -5.10 5.70 -2.73
CA ALA A 50 -6.14 6.31 -1.90
C ALA A 50 -6.21 5.68 -0.50
N VAL A 51 -6.12 4.35 -0.40
CA VAL A 51 -6.06 3.65 0.89
C VAL A 51 -4.80 4.04 1.68
N GLY A 52 -3.65 4.12 1.00
CA GLY A 52 -2.42 4.61 1.62
C GLY A 52 -2.54 6.02 2.18
N GLU A 53 -3.24 6.92 1.47
CA GLU A 53 -3.47 8.31 1.90
C GLU A 53 -4.35 8.39 3.15
N VAL A 54 -5.33 7.48 3.30
CA VAL A 54 -6.13 7.36 4.53
C VAL A 54 -5.24 7.00 5.72
N HIS A 55 -4.44 5.93 5.61
CA HIS A 55 -3.54 5.51 6.69
C HIS A 55 -2.47 6.55 7.00
N GLU A 56 -1.98 7.26 5.97
CA GLU A 56 -1.03 8.35 6.15
C GLU A 56 -1.66 9.52 6.94
N GLY A 57 -2.92 9.83 6.68
CA GLY A 57 -3.72 10.78 7.45
C GLY A 57 -3.88 10.36 8.92
N LEU A 58 -4.25 9.11 9.16
CA LEU A 58 -4.37 8.55 10.51
C LEU A 58 -3.04 8.60 11.27
N GLY A 59 -1.93 8.33 10.58
CA GLY A 59 -0.60 8.44 11.16
C GLY A 59 -0.27 9.87 11.60
N ARG A 60 -0.57 10.86 10.75
CA ARG A 60 -0.38 12.29 11.09
C ARG A 60 -1.24 12.70 12.28
N GLU A 61 -2.50 12.29 12.32
CA GLU A 61 -3.40 12.60 13.44
C GLU A 61 -2.89 11.99 14.75
N ALA A 62 -2.46 10.72 14.73
CA ALA A 62 -1.92 10.05 15.89
C ALA A 62 -0.62 10.72 16.39
N GLU A 63 0.28 11.08 15.48
CA GLU A 63 1.53 11.78 15.78
C GLU A 63 1.28 13.15 16.42
N GLN A 64 0.35 13.95 15.86
CA GLN A 64 -0.05 15.24 16.42
C GLN A 64 -0.62 15.13 17.85
N ARG A 65 -1.21 13.98 18.18
CA ARG A 65 -1.74 13.68 19.52
C ARG A 65 -0.75 12.97 20.44
N GLY A 66 0.52 12.82 20.05
CA GLY A 66 1.56 12.15 20.83
C GLY A 66 1.36 10.63 20.96
N ARG A 67 0.55 10.01 20.08
CA ARG A 67 0.25 8.57 20.09
C ARG A 67 1.23 7.82 19.21
N THR A 68 2.50 7.76 19.62
CA THR A 68 3.62 7.25 18.80
C THR A 68 3.37 5.85 18.24
N VAL A 69 2.94 4.87 19.05
CA VAL A 69 2.68 3.49 18.59
C VAL A 69 1.64 3.46 17.47
N SER A 70 0.53 4.20 17.65
CA SER A 70 -0.54 4.28 16.64
C SER A 70 -0.04 4.97 15.37
N ALA A 71 0.75 6.03 15.50
CA ALA A 71 1.34 6.73 14.35
C ALA A 71 2.27 5.80 13.56
N THR A 72 3.17 5.08 14.24
CA THR A 72 4.08 4.11 13.62
C THR A 72 3.32 3.05 12.83
N GLN A 73 2.31 2.42 13.44
CA GLN A 73 1.52 1.38 12.79
C GLN A 73 0.77 1.91 11.57
N ALA A 74 0.19 3.11 11.66
CA ALA A 74 -0.51 3.74 10.54
C ALA A 74 0.47 4.09 9.39
N TYR A 75 1.67 4.59 9.69
CA TYR A 75 2.69 4.82 8.67
C TYR A 75 3.18 3.51 8.03
N GLN A 76 3.33 2.42 8.79
CA GLN A 76 3.64 1.11 8.20
C GLN A 76 2.55 0.66 7.22
N ARG A 77 1.27 0.75 7.61
CA ARG A 77 0.14 0.39 6.74
C ARG A 77 0.09 1.24 5.47
N ALA A 78 0.26 2.56 5.59
CA ALA A 78 0.33 3.46 4.45
C ALA A 78 1.47 3.07 3.48
N ALA A 79 2.66 2.81 4.02
CA ALA A 79 3.82 2.41 3.21
C ALA A 79 3.58 1.08 2.48
N TRP A 80 2.89 0.12 3.10
CA TRP A 80 2.51 -1.15 2.47
C TRP A 80 1.45 -0.98 1.39
N CYS A 81 0.44 -0.13 1.59
CA CYS A 81 -0.53 0.19 0.55
C CYS A 81 0.18 0.76 -0.68
N TYR A 82 1.12 1.67 -0.49
CA TYR A 82 1.90 2.22 -1.61
C TYR A 82 2.83 1.20 -2.28
N HIS A 83 3.50 0.36 -1.48
CA HIS A 83 4.41 -0.68 -1.99
C HIS A 83 3.67 -1.72 -2.83
N LEU A 84 2.54 -2.21 -2.32
CA LEU A 84 1.77 -3.28 -2.92
C LEU A 84 0.83 -2.76 -4.03
N GLY A 85 0.40 -1.49 -3.96
CA GLY A 85 -0.33 -0.83 -5.04
C GLY A 85 0.47 -0.71 -6.33
N LYS A 86 1.80 -0.60 -6.24
CA LYS A 86 2.69 -0.58 -7.42
C LYS A 86 3.25 -1.96 -7.78
N PHE A 87 3.00 -2.98 -6.98
CA PHE A 87 3.56 -4.32 -7.20
C PHE A 87 2.95 -4.94 -8.47
N LEU A 88 3.80 -5.23 -9.46
CA LEU A 88 3.42 -5.75 -10.79
C LEU A 88 2.46 -4.86 -11.59
N TRP A 89 2.34 -3.59 -11.21
CA TRP A 89 1.47 -2.61 -11.85
C TRP A 89 2.32 -1.59 -12.60
N PHE A 90 2.13 -1.45 -13.93
CA PHE A 90 2.98 -0.62 -14.79
C PHE A 90 2.19 0.30 -15.73
N GLU A 91 0.91 0.52 -15.44
CA GLU A 91 -0.03 1.22 -16.34
C GLU A 91 0.27 2.72 -16.48
N ASP A 92 0.79 3.37 -15.43
CA ASP A 92 1.25 4.77 -15.47
C ASP A 92 2.58 4.91 -14.71
N ALA A 93 3.64 5.26 -15.43
CA ALA A 93 4.99 5.45 -14.88
C ALA A 93 5.08 6.57 -13.83
N ARG A 94 4.27 7.63 -13.97
CA ARG A 94 4.22 8.75 -13.01
C ARG A 94 3.57 8.31 -11.71
N VAL A 95 2.44 7.61 -11.78
CA VAL A 95 1.77 7.07 -10.58
C VAL A 95 2.64 6.01 -9.91
N HIS A 96 3.28 5.14 -10.69
CA HIS A 96 4.19 4.13 -10.16
C HIS A 96 5.39 4.77 -9.41
N ALA A 97 5.97 5.84 -9.97
CA ALA A 97 7.02 6.61 -9.31
C ALA A 97 6.54 7.27 -8.01
N GLU A 98 5.34 7.88 -8.02
CA GLU A 98 4.74 8.47 -6.81
C GLU A 98 4.55 7.43 -5.71
N LEU A 99 3.98 6.26 -6.04
CA LEU A 99 3.79 5.16 -5.09
C LEU A 99 5.13 4.67 -4.51
N ARG A 100 6.18 4.55 -5.34
CA ARG A 100 7.52 4.19 -4.88
C ARG A 100 8.05 5.22 -3.87
N ASP A 101 7.99 6.49 -4.23
CA ASP A 101 8.60 7.56 -3.44
C ASP A 101 7.86 7.75 -2.11
N ARG A 102 6.52 7.65 -2.12
CA ARG A 102 5.69 7.66 -0.91
C ARG A 102 5.91 6.46 -0.01
N SER A 103 5.99 5.24 -0.57
CA SER A 103 6.27 4.04 0.23
C SER A 103 7.56 4.20 1.04
N VAL A 104 8.61 4.72 0.39
CA VAL A 104 9.90 4.97 1.03
C VAL A 104 9.82 6.12 2.05
N SER A 105 9.23 7.26 1.68
CA SER A 105 9.20 8.43 2.56
C SER A 105 8.36 8.21 3.82
N ILE A 106 7.22 7.51 3.70
CA ILE A 106 6.36 7.22 4.84
C ILE A 106 6.94 6.13 5.73
N TYR A 107 7.52 5.07 5.16
CA TYR A 107 8.15 4.04 5.99
C TYR A 107 9.31 4.61 6.82
N ARG A 108 10.08 5.57 6.27
CA ARG A 108 11.14 6.27 7.01
C ARG A 108 10.66 6.97 8.28
N ARG A 109 9.41 7.44 8.32
CA ARG A 109 8.82 8.04 9.52
C ARG A 109 8.52 7.02 10.61
N ALA A 110 8.23 5.77 10.22
CA ALA A 110 8.01 4.69 11.15
C ALA A 110 9.32 4.16 11.77
N LEU A 111 10.43 4.15 11.02
CA LEU A 111 11.69 3.50 11.42
C LEU A 111 12.14 3.78 12.87
N PRO A 112 12.21 5.04 13.35
CA PRO A 112 12.73 5.34 14.69
C PRO A 112 11.82 4.88 15.82
N HIS A 113 10.59 4.51 15.49
CA HIS A 113 9.52 4.21 16.44
C HIS A 113 9.01 2.77 16.31
N LEU A 114 9.68 1.93 15.51
CA LEU A 114 9.51 0.49 15.52
C LEU A 114 10.04 -0.10 16.83
N ASP A 115 9.64 -1.33 17.13
CA ASP A 115 10.14 -2.10 18.28
C ASP A 115 10.74 -3.42 17.78
N PRO A 116 12.09 -3.55 17.73
CA PRO A 116 13.09 -2.51 18.06
C PRO A 116 13.17 -1.38 17.01
N PRO A 117 13.68 -0.18 17.37
CA PRO A 117 13.86 0.91 16.41
C PRO A 117 14.79 0.51 15.26
N ALA A 118 14.38 0.83 14.03
CA ALA A 118 15.18 0.57 12.84
C ALA A 118 16.08 1.78 12.51
N VAL A 119 17.29 1.48 12.04
CA VAL A 119 18.26 2.48 11.60
C VAL A 119 18.42 2.38 10.09
N ARG A 120 18.31 3.52 9.40
CA ARG A 120 18.62 3.58 7.97
C ARG A 120 20.13 3.62 7.77
N LEU A 121 20.65 2.69 6.98
CA LEU A 121 22.04 2.67 6.53
C LEU A 121 22.12 3.25 5.10
N GLU A 122 23.16 4.04 4.85
CA GLU A 122 23.54 4.49 3.51
C GLU A 122 24.92 3.92 3.20
N ILE A 123 25.03 3.13 2.13
CA ILE A 123 26.26 2.43 1.74
C ILE A 123 26.70 3.00 0.39
N PRO A 124 27.92 3.58 0.29
CA PRO A 124 28.47 4.15 -0.95
C PRO A 124 28.70 3.13 -2.07
#